data_AF-A0AAW8TV74-F1
#
_entry.id   AF-A0AAW8TV74-F1
#
_cell.length_a   1.000
_cell.length_b   1.000
_cell.length_c   1.000
_cell.angle_alpha   90.00
_cell.angle_beta   90.00
_cell.angle_gamma   90.00
#
_symmetry.space_group_name_H-M   'P 1'
#
loop_
_entity.id
_entity.type
_entity.pdbx_description
1 polymer ?
#
loop_
_entity_poly.entity_id
_entity_poly.type
_entity_poly.pdbx_seq_one_letter_code
_entity_poly.pdbx_strand_id
1 'polypeptide(L)'
;MQQNLIFQFPLYWYSSPSLLKKWIDEVIIYGWAYGSKGKRIFYNRKLGLAISAGVKKGEFTSMGKNKHTLTQMLTPFKSLCA
;
A
#
# COMPACT_ATOMS: atom_id res chain seq x y z
N MET A 1 21.91 6.93 6.46
CA MET A 1 20.56 7.53 6.24
C MET A 1 19.63 6.44 5.70
N GLN A 2 18.69 5.93 6.50
CA GLN A 2 17.64 5.04 6.01
C GLN A 2 16.57 5.88 5.31
N GLN A 3 16.34 5.63 4.02
CA GLN A 3 15.29 6.31 3.26
C GLN A 3 13.99 5.52 3.39
N ASN A 4 13.02 6.09 4.12
CA ASN A 4 11.66 5.56 4.21
C ASN A 4 10.92 5.79 2.88
N LEU A 5 9.96 4.92 2.56
CA LEU A 5 9.12 5.06 1.36
C LEU A 5 7.69 5.44 1.76
N ILE A 6 7.08 6.37 1.04
CA ILE A 6 5.67 6.74 1.22
C ILE A 6 4.96 6.59 -0.12
N PHE A 7 3.88 5.79 -0.17
CA PHE A 7 2.95 5.81 -1.29
C PHE A 7 1.85 6.83 -1.01
N GLN A 8 1.81 7.89 -1.81
CA GLN A 8 0.78 8.90 -1.75
C GLN A 8 -0.15 8.78 -2.95
N PHE A 9 -1.45 8.59 -2.71
CA PHE A 9 -2.43 8.45 -3.80
C PHE A 9 -3.86 8.74 -3.35
N PRO A 10 -4.74 9.17 -4.28
CA PRO A 10 -6.17 9.20 -4.03
C PRO A 10 -6.77 7.79 -4.05
N LEU A 11 -7.68 7.52 -3.12
CA LEU A 11 -8.38 6.25 -3.04
C LEU A 11 -9.40 6.14 -4.18
N TYR A 12 -9.12 5.29 -5.16
CA TYR A 12 -10.01 5.02 -6.28
C TYR A 12 -10.62 3.64 -6.11
N TRP A 13 -11.94 3.57 -5.97
CA TRP A 13 -12.67 2.31 -5.78
C TRP A 13 -12.05 1.41 -4.70
N TYR A 14 -11.75 1.99 -3.54
CA TYR A 14 -11.13 1.31 -2.39
C TYR A 14 -9.74 0.72 -2.64
N SER A 15 -9.05 1.18 -3.69
CA SER A 15 -7.70 0.75 -4.06
C SER A 15 -6.85 1.92 -4.54
N SER A 16 -5.60 1.63 -4.91
CA SER A 16 -4.71 2.60 -5.56
C SER A 16 -5.09 2.85 -7.01
N PRO A 17 -4.69 4.00 -7.59
CA PRO A 17 -4.72 4.23 -9.02
C PRO A 17 -3.95 3.15 -9.79
N SER A 18 -4.36 2.89 -11.03
CA SER A 18 -3.75 1.88 -11.92
C SER A 18 -2.25 2.09 -12.09
N LEU A 19 -1.78 3.33 -12.13
CA LEU A 19 -0.37 3.64 -12.28
C LEU A 19 0.48 3.15 -11.09
N LEU A 20 -0.01 3.31 -9.86
CA LEU A 20 0.72 2.81 -8.69
C LEU A 20 0.76 1.28 -8.68
N LYS A 21 -0.34 0.64 -9.07
CA LYS A 21 -0.37 -0.82 -9.21
C LYS A 21 0.64 -1.30 -10.26
N LYS A 22 0.69 -0.63 -11.42
CA LYS A 22 1.67 -0.92 -12.47
C LYS A 22 3.11 -0.73 -11.97
N TRP A 23 3.38 0.37 -11.26
CA TRP A 23 4.71 0.60 -10.69
C TRP A 23 5.12 -0.51 -9.72
N ILE A 24 4.20 -0.97 -8.87
CA ILE A 24 4.45 -2.11 -7.97
C ILE A 24 4.84 -3.36 -8.78
N ASP A 25 4.12 -3.65 -9.86
CA ASP A 25 4.38 -4.84 -10.69
C ASP A 25 5.71 -4.79 -11.45
N GLU A 26 6.10 -3.61 -11.94
CA GLU A 26 7.32 -3.43 -12.75
C GLU A 26 8.57 -3.22 -11.88
N VAL A 27 8.41 -2.64 -10.69
CA VAL A 27 9.52 -2.31 -9.80
C VAL A 27 9.73 -3.41 -8.77
N ILE A 28 8.69 -3.90 -8.10
CA ILE A 28 8.84 -4.92 -7.06
C ILE A 28 8.94 -6.31 -7.71
N ILE A 29 10.10 -6.62 -8.29
CA ILE A 29 10.36 -7.88 -9.02
C ILE A 29 11.29 -8.84 -8.25
N TYR A 30 11.13 -10.13 -8.52
CA TYR A 30 11.99 -11.19 -7.98
C TYR A 30 13.46 -10.99 -8.37
N GLY A 31 14.38 -11.22 -7.45
CA GLY A 31 15.83 -11.08 -7.69
C GLY A 31 16.34 -9.64 -7.63
N TRP A 32 15.45 -8.64 -7.56
CA TRP A 32 15.79 -7.25 -7.24
C TRP A 32 15.18 -6.81 -5.92
N ALA A 33 13.86 -6.90 -5.76
CA ALA A 33 13.14 -6.40 -4.57
C ALA A 33 12.94 -7.44 -3.46
N TYR A 34 12.72 -8.68 -3.87
CA TYR A 34 12.47 -9.83 -2.99
C TYR A 34 13.07 -11.10 -3.60
N GLY A 35 12.99 -12.22 -2.88
CA GLY A 35 13.57 -13.51 -3.31
C GLY A 35 15.01 -13.71 -2.85
N SER A 36 15.59 -14.87 -3.19
CA SER A 36 16.84 -15.38 -2.61
C SER A 36 18.08 -14.56 -2.95
N LYS A 37 18.08 -13.84 -4.08
CA LYS A 37 19.21 -13.04 -4.57
C LYS A 37 18.95 -11.53 -4.60
N GLY A 38 17.76 -11.08 -4.18
CA GLY A 38 17.34 -9.68 -4.27
C GLY A 38 17.89 -8.80 -3.14
N LYS A 39 18.09 -7.51 -3.43
CA LYS A 39 18.21 -6.49 -2.38
C LYS A 39 16.85 -6.43 -1.72
N ARG A 40 16.71 -6.92 -0.49
CA ARG A 40 15.46 -6.84 0.27
C ARG A 40 15.14 -5.37 0.57
N ILE A 41 14.69 -4.62 -0.43
CA ILE A 41 14.62 -3.14 -0.39
C ILE A 41 13.62 -2.64 0.63
N PHE A 42 12.66 -3.47 1.02
CA PHE A 42 11.73 -3.18 2.11
C PHE A 42 12.19 -3.70 3.47
N TYR A 43 13.28 -4.48 3.53
CA TYR A 43 13.81 -4.98 4.79
C TYR A 43 14.39 -3.84 5.61
N ASN A 44 13.88 -3.71 6.83
CA ASN A 44 14.28 -2.67 7.78
C ASN A 44 14.03 -1.23 7.28
N ARG A 45 13.07 -1.05 6.34
CA ARG A 45 12.58 0.25 5.89
C ARG A 45 11.11 0.41 6.28
N LYS A 46 10.71 1.64 6.64
CA LYS A 46 9.29 1.95 6.89
C LYS A 46 8.61 2.27 5.56
N LEU A 47 7.50 1.60 5.29
CA LEU A 47 6.54 1.99 4.25
C LEU A 47 5.37 2.73 4.89
N GLY A 48 5.12 3.96 4.46
CA GLY A 48 3.95 4.74 4.81
C GLY A 48 2.94 4.78 3.66
N LEU A 49 1.65 4.91 4.00
CA LEU A 49 0.58 5.20 3.04
C LEU A 49 -0.03 6.56 3.38
N ALA A 50 -0.07 7.46 2.40
CA ALA A 50 -0.69 8.78 2.51
C ALA A 50 -1.86 8.86 1.52
N ILE A 51 -3.07 8.62 2.01
CA ILE A 51 -4.24 8.40 1.15
C ILE A 51 -5.26 9.51 1.35
N SER A 52 -5.70 10.13 0.26
CA SER A 52 -6.87 11.02 0.25
C SER A 52 -8.12 10.24 -0.16
N ALA A 53 -9.23 10.46 0.54
CA ALA A 53 -10.50 9.79 0.26
C ALA A 53 -11.65 10.81 0.28
N GLY A 54 -12.61 10.64 -0.63
CA GLY A 54 -13.80 11.51 -0.73
C GLY A 54 -14.90 11.16 0.28
N VAL A 55 -14.77 10.06 1.03
CA VAL A 55 -15.75 9.62 2.02
C VAL A 55 -15.31 10.02 3.44
N LYS A 56 -16.29 10.27 4.31
CA LYS A 56 -16.03 10.64 5.70
C LYS A 56 -15.38 9.47 6.45
N LYS A 57 -14.51 9.78 7.41
CA LYS A 57 -13.82 8.79 8.25
C LYS A 57 -14.76 7.77 8.90
N GLY A 58 -15.95 8.19 9.32
CA GLY A 58 -16.97 7.32 9.94
C GLY A 58 -17.53 6.22 9.04
N GLU A 59 -17.38 6.35 7.72
CA GLU A 59 -17.85 5.32 6.76
C GLU A 59 -16.87 4.16 6.59
N PHE A 60 -15.60 4.33 6.99
CA PHE A 60 -14.58 3.26 7.02
C PHE A 60 -14.64 2.44 8.31
N THR A 61 -15.84 2.01 8.68
CA THR A 61 -16.06 1.19 9.87
C THR A 61 -16.83 -0.06 9.49
N SER A 62 -16.71 -1.11 10.30
CA SER A 62 -17.43 -2.37 10.11
C SER A 62 -18.97 -2.18 10.12
N MET A 63 -19.45 -1.08 10.70
CA MET A 63 -20.86 -0.69 10.75
C MET A 63 -21.22 0.42 9.73
N GLY A 64 -20.24 0.95 9.00
CA GLY A 64 -20.45 1.96 7.96
C GLY A 64 -20.95 1.34 6.66
N LYS A 65 -21.38 2.17 5.70
CA LYS A 65 -21.88 1.73 4.38
C LYS A 65 -20.94 0.76 3.66
N ASN A 66 -19.64 0.90 3.87
CA ASN A 66 -18.62 0.09 3.20
C ASN A 66 -18.30 -1.23 3.92
N LYS A 67 -18.87 -1.48 5.11
CA LYS A 67 -18.71 -2.70 5.94
C LYS A 67 -17.27 -3.12 6.27
N HIS A 68 -16.28 -2.36 5.83
CA HIS A 68 -14.87 -2.67 5.97
C HIS A 68 -14.12 -1.44 6.49
N THR A 69 -13.17 -1.70 7.37
CA THR A 69 -12.26 -0.66 7.86
C THR A 69 -11.22 -0.32 6.78
N LEU A 70 -10.71 0.92 6.82
CA LEU A 70 -9.64 1.35 5.92
C LEU A 70 -8.42 0.41 6.01
N THR A 71 -8.11 -0.06 7.22
CA THR A 71 -7.04 -1.01 7.49
C THR A 71 -7.22 -2.35 6.76
N GLN A 72 -8.46 -2.85 6.69
CA GLN A 72 -8.79 -4.10 5.98
C GLN A 72 -8.70 -3.91 4.47
N MET A 73 -9.18 -2.78 3.94
CA MET A 73 -9.09 -2.47 2.51
C MET A 73 -7.63 -2.37 2.05
N LEU A 74 -6.75 -1.83 2.89
CA LEU A 74 -5.33 -1.63 2.57
C LEU A 74 -4.44 -2.81 2.93
N THR A 75 -5.01 -3.97 3.25
CA THR A 75 -4.26 -5.20 3.51
C THR A 75 -3.24 -5.55 2.42
N PRO A 76 -3.54 -5.40 1.10
CA PRO A 76 -2.55 -5.69 0.06
C PRO A 76 -1.24 -4.90 0.20
N PHE A 77 -1.30 -3.64 0.62
CA PHE A 77 -0.12 -2.82 0.84
C PHE A 77 0.64 -3.19 2.12
N LYS A 78 -0.06 -3.72 3.13
CA LYS A 78 0.60 -4.26 4.33
C LYS A 78 1.42 -5.51 4.00
N SER A 79 0.90 -6.37 3.12
CA SER A 79 1.59 -7.58 2.69
C SER A 79 2.88 -7.31 1.92
N LEU A 80 3.06 -6.12 1.33
CA LEU A 80 4.32 -5.72 0.68
C LEU A 80 5.48 -5.51 1.67
N CYS A 81 5.18 -5.30 2.95
CA CYS A 81 6.16 -4.99 4.00
C CYS A 81 6.49 -6.15 4.93
N ALA A 82 5.72 -7.24 4.85
CA ALA A 82 5.92 -8.44 5.66
C ALA A 82 7.03 -9.32 5.05
#